data_AF-A0A1V4HB77-F1
#
_entry.id   AF-A0A1V4HB77-F1
#
_cell.length_a   1.000
_cell.length_b   1.000
_cell.length_c   1.000
_cell.angle_alpha   90.00
_cell.angle_beta   90.00
_cell.angle_gamma   90.00
#
_symmetry.space_group_name_H-M   'P 1'
#
loop_
_entity.id
_entity.type
_entity.pdbx_description
1 polymer ?
#
loop_
_entity_poly.entity_id
_entity_poly.type
_entity_poly.pdbx_seq_one_letter_code
_entity_poly.pdbx_strand_id
1 'polypeptide(L)'
;MPPSAAVMSMDDILKLWKDGDDKALLEFVKTLQWDDDYFKGMQTDRDAAMAEKIEGYLNGDKKETYMIALGASHFSGDSGLVAMLEKQGFKVVKQ
;
A
#
# COMPACT_ATOMS: atom_id res chain seq x y z
N MET A 1 -18.75 23.70 -8.88
CA MET A 1 -18.17 22.34 -8.85
C MET A 1 -16.68 22.50 -8.65
N PRO A 2 -16.03 21.77 -7.72
CA PRO A 2 -14.58 21.80 -7.66
C PRO A 2 -14.00 21.19 -8.95
N PRO A 3 -12.80 21.58 -9.37
CA PRO A 3 -12.22 21.11 -10.62
C PRO A 3 -11.97 19.60 -10.52
N SER A 4 -12.44 18.87 -11.53
CA SER A 4 -12.16 17.45 -11.74
C SER A 4 -10.65 17.21 -11.64
N ALA A 5 -10.22 16.46 -10.61
CA ALA A 5 -8.92 15.82 -10.66
C ALA A 5 -8.88 15.02 -11.96
N ALA A 6 -7.82 15.18 -12.76
CA ALA A 6 -7.71 14.56 -14.08
C ALA A 6 -8.19 13.10 -14.04
N VAL A 7 -9.30 12.80 -14.72
CA VAL A 7 -9.83 11.44 -14.80
C VAL A 7 -8.83 10.64 -15.60
N MET A 8 -7.96 9.92 -14.90
CA MET A 8 -7.06 8.95 -15.54
C MET A 8 -7.91 7.86 -16.18
N SER A 9 -7.55 7.51 -17.42
CA SER A 9 -8.18 6.37 -18.08
C SER A 9 -7.74 5.06 -17.41
N MET A 10 -8.47 3.98 -17.68
CA MET A 10 -8.06 2.65 -17.21
C MET A 10 -6.69 2.25 -17.79
N ASP A 11 -6.37 2.69 -19.00
CA ASP A 11 -5.07 2.42 -19.64
C ASP A 11 -3.93 3.17 -18.93
N ASP A 12 -4.17 4.41 -18.47
CA ASP A 12 -3.19 5.17 -17.70
C ASP A 12 -2.93 4.49 -16.35
N ILE A 13 -3.98 4.07 -15.64
CA ILE A 13 -3.86 3.34 -14.36
C ILE A 13 -3.11 2.03 -14.57
N LEU A 14 -3.45 1.27 -15.62
CA LEU A 14 -2.79 0.02 -15.95
C LEU A 14 -1.31 0.22 -16.27
N LYS A 15 -0.96 1.32 -16.96
CA LYS A 15 0.42 1.67 -17.25
C LYS A 15 1.20 1.95 -15.97
N LEU A 16 0.67 2.79 -15.07
CA LEU A 16 1.34 3.08 -13.80
C LEU A 16 1.55 1.84 -12.95
N TRP A 17 0.54 0.95 -12.90
CA TRP A 17 0.65 -0.33 -12.20
C TRP A 17 1.71 -1.25 -12.82
N LYS A 18 1.74 -1.38 -14.16
CA LYS A 18 2.75 -2.20 -14.87
C LYS A 18 4.17 -1.67 -14.70
N ASP A 19 4.33 -0.35 -14.73
CA ASP A 19 5.62 0.32 -14.61
C ASP A 19 6.10 0.41 -13.15
N GLY A 20 5.25 0.03 -12.18
CA GLY A 20 5.59 0.04 -10.75
C GLY A 20 5.75 1.46 -10.18
N ASP A 21 5.06 2.44 -10.75
CA ASP A 21 5.05 3.83 -10.27
C ASP A 21 4.10 3.96 -9.07
N ASP A 22 4.56 3.41 -7.94
CA ASP A 22 3.77 3.31 -6.72
C ASP A 22 3.37 4.70 -6.19
N LYS A 23 4.19 5.72 -6.45
CA LYS A 23 3.93 7.11 -6.03
C LYS A 23 2.79 7.72 -6.85
N ALA A 24 2.82 7.60 -8.17
CA ALA A 24 1.75 8.10 -9.02
C ALA A 24 0.43 7.36 -8.75
N LEU A 25 0.49 6.04 -8.50
CA LEU A 25 -0.69 5.25 -8.15
C LEU A 25 -1.28 5.68 -6.80
N LEU A 26 -0.44 5.95 -5.78
CA LEU A 26 -0.89 6.44 -4.49
C LEU A 26 -1.58 7.81 -4.61
N GLU A 27 -1.00 8.74 -5.38
CA GLU A 27 -1.62 10.04 -5.62
C GLU A 27 -2.96 9.91 -6.32
N PHE A 28 -3.08 9.03 -7.32
CA PHE A 28 -4.36 8.72 -7.94
C PHE A 28 -5.39 8.19 -6.93
N VAL A 29 -5.03 7.21 -6.08
CA VAL A 29 -5.94 6.68 -5.04
C VAL A 29 -6.47 7.79 -4.12
N LYS A 30 -5.61 8.74 -3.73
CA LYS A 30 -6.04 9.91 -2.92
C LYS A 30 -7.05 10.81 -3.65
N THR A 31 -7.02 10.86 -4.98
CA THR A 31 -8.01 11.63 -5.76
C THR A 31 -9.39 11.00 -5.83
N LEU A 32 -9.55 9.72 -5.43
CA LEU A 32 -10.85 9.03 -5.47
C LEU A 32 -11.86 9.56 -4.44
N GLN A 33 -11.49 10.57 -3.64
CA GLN A 33 -12.35 11.28 -2.68
C GLN A 33 -13.23 10.33 -1.85
N TRP A 34 -12.62 9.28 -1.32
CA TRP A 34 -13.30 8.41 -0.38
C TRP A 34 -13.62 9.17 0.90
N ASP A 35 -14.74 8.80 1.51
CA ASP A 35 -15.07 9.22 2.86
C ASP A 35 -13.93 8.82 3.83
N ASP A 36 -13.62 9.68 4.80
CA ASP A 36 -12.47 9.50 5.69
C ASP A 36 -12.54 8.20 6.50
N ASP A 37 -13.74 7.82 6.97
CA ASP A 37 -13.94 6.56 7.70
C ASP A 37 -13.77 5.36 6.76
N TYR A 38 -14.25 5.48 5.53
CA TYR A 38 -14.04 4.46 4.50
C TYR A 38 -12.55 4.30 4.18
N PHE A 39 -11.82 5.40 3.95
CA PHE A 39 -10.38 5.36 3.67
C PHE A 39 -9.61 4.76 4.84
N LYS A 40 -9.93 5.17 6.07
CA LYS A 40 -9.31 4.63 7.29
C LYS A 40 -9.49 3.11 7.38
N GLY A 41 -10.72 2.61 7.20
CA GLY A 41 -11.00 1.18 7.29
C GLY A 41 -10.41 0.37 6.13
N MET A 42 -10.43 0.91 4.91
CA MET A 42 -9.99 0.19 3.71
C MET A 42 -8.48 0.22 3.47
N GLN A 43 -7.81 1.26 3.97
CA GLN A 43 -6.39 1.49 3.76
C GLN A 43 -5.62 1.38 5.08
N THR A 44 -5.71 2.38 5.96
CA THR A 44 -4.84 2.53 7.14
C THR A 44 -4.97 1.37 8.14
N ASP A 45 -6.20 1.00 8.52
CA ASP A 45 -6.42 -0.05 9.52
C ASP A 45 -6.06 -1.43 8.97
N ARG A 46 -6.30 -1.65 7.67
CA ARG A 46 -5.89 -2.87 6.98
C ARG A 46 -4.38 -2.97 6.86
N ASP A 47 -3.69 -1.88 6.57
CA ASP A 47 -2.22 -1.83 6.52
C ASP A 47 -1.61 -2.19 7.87
N ALA A 48 -2.12 -1.61 8.96
CA ALA A 48 -1.67 -1.95 10.31
C ALA A 48 -1.88 -3.43 10.64
N ALA A 49 -3.08 -3.97 10.36
CA ALA A 49 -3.38 -5.39 10.61
C ALA A 49 -2.54 -6.35 9.73
N MET A 50 -2.17 -5.94 8.52
CA MET A 50 -1.28 -6.71 7.65
C MET A 50 0.17 -6.66 8.16
N ALA A 51 0.66 -5.50 8.59
CA ALA A 51 2.00 -5.36 9.16
C ALA A 51 2.18 -6.26 10.39
N GLU A 52 1.20 -6.29 11.31
CA GLU A 52 1.21 -7.17 12.48
C GLU A 52 1.30 -8.66 12.10
N LYS A 53 0.55 -9.09 11.07
CA LYS A 53 0.62 -10.48 10.57
C LYS A 53 1.98 -10.79 9.95
N ILE A 54 2.52 -9.88 9.15
CA ILE A 54 3.83 -10.02 8.52
C ILE A 54 4.92 -10.15 9.60
N GLU A 55 4.89 -9.27 10.59
CA GLU A 55 5.79 -9.32 11.75
C GLU A 55 5.68 -10.68 12.46
N GLY A 56 4.47 -11.18 12.70
CA GLY A 56 4.24 -12.49 13.29
C GLY A 56 4.83 -13.65 12.48
N TYR A 57 4.74 -13.61 11.14
CA TYR A 57 5.38 -14.62 10.29
C TYR A 57 6.91 -14.54 10.35
N LEU A 58 7.47 -13.34 10.35
CA LEU A 58 8.93 -13.13 10.35
C LEU A 58 9.57 -13.45 11.70
N ASN A 59 8.87 -13.19 12.80
CA ASN A 59 9.35 -13.44 14.17
C ASN A 59 8.97 -14.83 14.70
N GLY A 60 8.22 -15.62 13.93
CA GLY A 60 7.80 -16.96 14.33
C GLY A 60 8.97 -17.95 14.41
N ASP A 61 8.78 -19.03 15.18
CA ASP A 61 9.80 -20.08 15.35
C ASP A 61 10.12 -20.82 14.03
N LYS A 62 9.21 -20.74 13.05
CA LYS A 62 9.36 -21.34 11.72
C LYS A 62 10.16 -20.43 10.80
N LYS A 63 11.43 -20.80 10.57
CA LYS A 63 12.34 -20.11 9.64
C LYS A 63 12.06 -20.51 8.19
N GLU A 64 10.97 -19.99 7.65
CA GLU A 64 10.53 -20.23 6.27
C GLU A 64 10.52 -18.94 5.45
N THR A 65 10.42 -19.07 4.13
CA THR A 65 10.20 -17.93 3.23
C THR A 65 8.72 -17.82 2.93
N TYR A 66 8.13 -16.67 3.20
CA TYR A 66 6.72 -16.39 2.95
C TYR A 66 6.57 -15.50 1.72
N MET A 67 5.68 -15.90 0.81
CA MET A 67 5.22 -15.03 -0.28
C MET A 67 3.87 -14.44 0.12
N ILE A 68 3.78 -13.10 0.11
CA ILE A 68 2.58 -12.38 0.54
C ILE A 68 2.10 -11.52 -0.63
N ALA A 69 0.87 -11.79 -1.09
CA ALA A 69 0.25 -11.07 -2.19
C ALA A 69 -0.63 -9.93 -1.65
N LEU A 70 -0.36 -8.71 -2.11
CA LEU A 70 -0.99 -7.48 -1.62
C LEU A 70 -1.36 -6.58 -2.79
N GLY A 71 -2.39 -5.75 -2.60
CA GLY A 71 -2.72 -4.68 -3.54
C GLY A 71 -1.67 -3.56 -3.52
N ALA A 72 -1.39 -2.97 -4.68
CA ALA A 72 -0.34 -1.94 -4.86
C ALA A 72 -0.53 -0.70 -3.95
N SER A 73 -1.78 -0.36 -3.61
CA SER A 73 -2.11 0.75 -2.70
C SER A 73 -1.48 0.60 -1.30
N HIS A 74 -1.23 -0.62 -0.85
CA HIS A 74 -0.75 -0.92 0.51
C HIS A 74 0.76 -0.70 0.72
N PHE A 75 1.52 -0.41 -0.34
CA PHE A 75 2.98 -0.34 -0.24
C PHE A 75 3.51 1.07 0.06
N SER A 76 2.84 2.11 -0.41
CA SER A 76 3.39 3.48 -0.47
C SER A 76 2.83 4.41 0.59
N GLY A 77 3.64 5.41 0.97
CA GLY A 77 3.30 6.46 1.93
C GLY A 77 3.73 6.13 3.37
N ASP A 78 3.61 7.11 4.26
CA ASP A 78 4.09 7.02 5.65
C ASP A 78 3.35 5.98 6.49
N SER A 79 2.13 5.64 6.06
CA SER A 79 1.25 4.61 6.62
C SER A 79 1.23 3.32 5.79
N GLY A 80 2.04 3.23 4.74
CA GLY A 80 2.16 2.02 3.94
C GLY A 80 3.00 0.95 4.62
N LEU A 81 2.87 -0.29 4.15
CA LEU A 81 3.51 -1.47 4.74
C LEU A 81 5.03 -1.39 4.77
N VAL A 82 5.67 -0.80 3.74
CA VAL A 82 7.13 -0.64 3.71
C VAL A 82 7.59 0.20 4.90
N ALA A 83 6.98 1.38 5.08
CA ALA A 83 7.32 2.28 6.18
C ALA A 83 7.00 1.67 7.55
N MET A 84 5.91 0.91 7.68
CA MET A 84 5.54 0.22 8.93
C MET A 84 6.56 -0.86 9.31
N LEU A 85 6.94 -1.72 8.36
CA LEU A 85 7.91 -2.80 8.59
C LEU A 85 9.30 -2.25 8.93
N GLU A 86 9.73 -1.17 8.26
CA GLU A 86 10.99 -0.49 8.59
C GLU A 86 10.97 0.08 10.02
N LYS A 87 9.86 0.70 10.44
CA LYS A 87 9.68 1.19 11.83
C LYS A 87 9.70 0.06 12.86
N GLN A 88 9.27 -1.15 12.48
CA GLN A 88 9.37 -2.37 13.31
C GLN A 88 10.79 -2.96 13.34
N GLY A 89 11.75 -2.37 12.61
CA GLY A 89 13.15 -2.81 12.60
C GLY A 89 13.49 -3.84 11.53
N PHE A 90 12.56 -4.14 10.61
CA PHE A 90 12.83 -5.02 9.48
C PHE A 90 13.58 -4.28 8.37
N LYS A 91 14.49 -4.99 7.70
CA LYS A 91 15.11 -4.50 6.47
C LYS A 91 14.20 -4.81 5.28
N VAL A 92 13.66 -3.77 4.65
CA VAL A 92 12.89 -3.90 3.41
C VAL A 92 13.77 -3.56 2.21
N VAL A 93 13.71 -4.37 1.15
CA VAL A 93 14.49 -4.16 -0.07
C VAL A 93 13.56 -4.28 -1.28
N LYS A 94 13.47 -3.22 -2.10
CA LYS A 94 12.83 -3.29 -3.42
C LYS A 94 13.81 -3.95 -4.39
N GLN A 95 13.36 -5.02 -5.05
CA GLN A 95 14.12 -5.77 -6.06
C GLN A 95 13.86 -5.18 -7.44
#